data_AF-A0A089M800-F1
#
_entry.id   AF-A0A089M800-F1
#
_cell.length_a   1.000
_cell.length_b   1.000
_cell.length_c   1.000
_cell.angle_alpha   90.00
_cell.angle_beta   90.00
_cell.angle_gamma   90.00
#
_symmetry.space_group_name_H-M   'P 1'
#
loop_
_entity.id
_entity.type
_entity.pdbx_description
1 polymer ?
#
loop_
_entity_poly.entity_id
_entity_poly.type
_entity_poly.pdbx_seq_one_letter_code
_entity_poly.pdbx_strand_id
1 'polypeptide(L)'
;MDERLQFDGTQLTFQTALEEEKRQLIAWHFKSSWLELPQAVRLTALSSENKFAQFLFPVDRPLGQMLEMRIPRPANRYYYADLGIIKKVQTFVPILRSNVLFICDDGSLMYSDWFSFQRDHASPPLLEQNTWWEFFTGYSLSAH
;
A
#
# COMPACT_ATOMS: atom_id res chain seq x y z
N MET A 1 16.12 -2.62 0.85
CA MET A 1 14.74 -2.07 0.86
C MET A 1 13.83 -3.12 1.46
N ASP A 2 12.83 -2.72 2.26
CA ASP A 2 11.85 -3.65 2.84
C ASP A 2 10.77 -3.93 1.77
N GLU A 3 10.98 -4.96 0.94
CA GLU A 3 10.10 -5.33 -0.18
C GLU A 3 8.84 -6.03 0.32
N ARG A 4 7.84 -5.21 0.70
CA ARG A 4 6.58 -5.69 1.29
C ARG A 4 5.58 -6.24 0.29
N LEU A 5 5.61 -5.74 -0.95
CA LEU A 5 4.79 -6.24 -2.04
C LEU A 5 5.68 -7.11 -2.91
N GLN A 6 5.28 -8.35 -3.17
CA GLN A 6 6.07 -9.29 -3.97
C GLN A 6 5.19 -9.96 -5.02
N PHE A 7 5.79 -10.39 -6.12
CA PHE A 7 5.13 -11.14 -7.19
C PHE A 7 5.86 -12.46 -7.42
N ASP A 8 5.13 -13.57 -7.42
CA ASP A 8 5.69 -14.91 -7.62
C ASP A 8 5.52 -15.44 -9.06
N GLY A 9 5.07 -14.59 -9.99
CA GLY A 9 4.72 -14.97 -11.36
C GLY A 9 3.23 -15.24 -11.57
N THR A 10 2.46 -15.47 -10.50
CA THR A 10 1.03 -15.79 -10.57
C THR A 10 0.18 -14.84 -9.73
N GLN A 11 0.65 -14.47 -8.53
CA GLN A 11 -0.08 -13.69 -7.56
C GLN A 11 0.81 -12.64 -6.89
N LEU A 12 0.17 -11.59 -6.37
CA LEU A 12 0.84 -10.63 -5.49
C LEU A 12 0.67 -11.04 -4.04
N THR A 13 1.71 -10.85 -3.24
CA THR A 13 1.66 -11.01 -1.79
C THR A 13 2.07 -9.73 -1.10
N PHE A 14 1.36 -9.35 -0.05
CA PHE A 14 1.67 -8.16 0.75
C PHE A 14 1.97 -8.51 2.21
N GLN A 15 3.09 -8.03 2.74
CA GLN A 15 3.48 -8.21 4.14
C GLN A 15 2.77 -7.20 5.04
N THR A 16 1.81 -7.68 5.83
CA THR A 16 0.99 -6.86 6.74
C THR A 16 1.67 -6.55 8.09
N ALA A 17 2.87 -7.07 8.33
CA ALA A 17 3.59 -6.89 9.59
C ALA A 17 3.81 -5.42 9.94
N LEU A 18 3.44 -5.01 11.16
CA LEU A 18 3.70 -3.68 11.70
C LEU A 18 4.43 -3.78 13.03
N GLU A 19 5.40 -2.90 13.24
CA GLU A 19 6.09 -2.72 14.51
C GLU A 19 5.09 -2.40 15.63
N GLU A 20 5.39 -2.87 16.85
CA GLU A 20 4.53 -2.67 18.02
C GLU A 20 4.23 -1.18 18.28
N GLU A 21 5.25 -0.32 18.18
CA GLU A 21 5.10 1.13 18.38
C GLU A 21 4.08 1.75 17.42
N LYS A 22 4.12 1.38 16.14
CA LYS A 22 3.15 1.86 15.13
C LYS A 22 1.74 1.37 15.44
N ARG A 23 1.59 0.11 15.87
CA ARG A 23 0.29 -0.45 16.26
C ARG A 23 -0.30 0.29 17.46
N GLN A 24 0.53 0.65 18.44
CA GLN A 24 0.11 1.42 19.61
C GLN A 24 -0.35 2.84 19.25
N LEU A 25 0.40 3.54 18.39
CA LEU A 25 0.02 4.88 17.91
C LEU A 25 -1.32 4.87 17.16
N ILE A 26 -1.51 3.86 16.30
CA ILE A 26 -2.77 3.69 15.57
C ILE A 26 -3.92 3.40 16.54
N ALA A 27 -3.74 2.46 17.48
CA ALA A 27 -4.76 2.14 18.47
C ALA A 27 -5.17 3.37 19.29
N TRP A 28 -4.20 4.20 19.69
CA TRP A 28 -4.45 5.46 20.39
C TRP A 28 -5.27 6.44 19.54
N HIS A 29 -4.92 6.60 18.26
CA HIS A 29 -5.65 7.50 17.35
C HIS A 29 -7.12 7.09 17.15
N PHE A 30 -7.36 5.80 16.89
CA PHE A 30 -8.71 5.30 16.63
C PHE A 30 -9.51 5.00 17.91
N LYS A 31 -8.89 5.11 19.09
CA LYS A 31 -9.48 4.78 20.39
C LYS A 31 -10.06 3.37 20.43
N SER A 32 -9.38 2.43 19.78
CA SER A 32 -9.75 1.00 19.70
C SER A 32 -8.48 0.17 19.68
N SER A 33 -8.54 -1.09 20.12
CA SER A 33 -7.41 -1.99 19.95
C SER A 33 -7.10 -2.15 18.47
N TRP A 34 -5.81 -2.21 18.12
CA TRP A 34 -5.39 -2.48 16.76
C TRP A 34 -6.01 -3.79 16.19
N LEU A 35 -6.25 -4.79 17.05
CA LEU A 35 -6.91 -6.04 16.67
C LEU A 35 -8.41 -5.90 16.37
N GLU A 36 -9.06 -4.86 16.88
CA GLU A 36 -10.48 -4.59 16.66
C GLU A 36 -10.71 -3.70 15.43
N LEU A 37 -9.65 -3.06 14.92
CA LEU A 37 -9.75 -2.17 13.77
C LEU A 37 -9.92 -3.00 12.50
N PRO A 38 -10.96 -2.73 11.69
CA PRO A 38 -11.17 -3.40 10.42
C PRO A 38 -10.06 -2.97 9.44
N GLN A 39 -9.16 -3.89 9.15
CA GLN A 39 -7.99 -3.66 8.31
C GLN A 39 -8.23 -4.17 6.89
N ALA A 40 -7.61 -3.51 5.92
CA ALA A 40 -7.59 -3.97 4.54
C ALA A 40 -6.28 -3.58 3.86
N VAL A 41 -5.93 -4.33 2.83
CA VAL A 41 -4.92 -3.94 1.86
C VAL A 41 -5.63 -3.42 0.63
N ARG A 42 -5.33 -2.18 0.25
CA ARG A 42 -5.74 -1.58 -1.03
C ARG A 42 -4.60 -1.72 -2.02
N LEU A 43 -4.77 -2.60 -2.98
CA LEU A 43 -3.88 -2.71 -4.13
C LEU A 43 -4.31 -1.69 -5.18
N THR A 44 -3.35 -0.94 -5.71
CA THR A 44 -3.54 -0.12 -6.91
C THR A 44 -2.67 -0.67 -8.03
N ALA A 45 -3.28 -0.90 -9.19
CA ALA A 45 -2.59 -1.27 -10.41
C ALA A 45 -2.64 -0.10 -11.39
N LEU A 46 -1.51 0.23 -12.00
CA LEU A 46 -1.34 1.31 -12.96
C LEU A 46 -0.88 0.76 -14.32
N SER A 47 -1.54 1.21 -15.38
CA SER A 47 -1.10 1.00 -16.75
C SER A 47 -0.09 2.08 -17.17
N SER A 48 0.64 1.83 -18.26
CA SER A 48 1.50 2.84 -18.90
C SER A 48 0.74 4.04 -19.46
N GLU A 49 -0.58 3.91 -19.66
CA GLU A 49 -1.47 4.98 -20.12
C GLU A 49 -2.07 5.77 -18.95
N ASN A 50 -1.51 5.66 -17.73
CA ASN A 50 -2.01 6.30 -16.51
C ASN A 50 -3.45 5.92 -16.10
N LYS A 51 -4.03 4.88 -16.71
CA LYS A 51 -5.27 4.27 -16.19
C LYS A 51 -4.93 3.46 -14.94
N PHE A 52 -5.78 3.56 -13.92
CA PHE A 52 -5.60 2.86 -12.67
C PHE A 52 -6.83 2.05 -12.28
N ALA A 53 -6.59 0.97 -11.54
CA ALA A 53 -7.62 0.17 -10.90
C ALA A 53 -7.25 -0.05 -9.43
N GLN A 54 -8.25 -0.04 -8.56
CA GLN A 54 -8.08 -0.28 -7.13
C GLN A 54 -8.87 -1.51 -6.69
N PHE A 55 -8.24 -2.32 -5.86
CA PHE A 55 -8.81 -3.55 -5.31
C PHE A 55 -8.61 -3.53 -3.80
N LEU A 56 -9.67 -3.85 -3.05
CA LEU A 56 -9.63 -3.92 -1.59
C LEU A 56 -9.69 -5.37 -1.15
N PHE A 57 -8.73 -5.76 -0.31
CA PHE A 57 -8.62 -7.08 0.27
C PHE A 57 -8.71 -6.96 1.79
N PRO A 58 -9.77 -7.48 2.45
CA PRO A 58 -9.86 -7.44 3.90
C PRO A 58 -8.72 -8.26 4.52
N VAL A 59 -8.17 -7.77 5.63
CA VAL A 59 -7.19 -8.52 6.43
C VAL A 59 -7.97 -9.29 7.49
N ASP A 60 -8.26 -10.55 7.20
CA ASP A 60 -8.97 -11.50 8.07
C ASP A 60 -8.02 -12.43 8.85
N ARG A 61 -6.70 -12.29 8.63
CA ARG A 61 -5.64 -13.13 9.20
C ARG A 61 -4.87 -12.44 10.34
N PRO A 62 -4.19 -13.22 11.20
CA PRO A 62 -3.30 -12.66 12.22
C PRO A 62 -2.22 -11.75 11.63
N LEU A 63 -1.83 -10.74 12.41
CA LEU A 63 -0.81 -9.77 12.04
C LEU A 63 0.54 -10.42 11.73
N GLY A 64 1.23 -9.86 10.75
CA GLY A 64 2.54 -10.33 10.34
C GLY A 64 2.52 -11.41 9.26
N GLN A 65 1.32 -11.82 8.80
CA GLN A 65 1.19 -12.75 7.70
C GLN A 65 1.18 -12.05 6.34
N MET A 66 1.59 -12.81 5.33
CA MET A 66 1.46 -12.44 3.93
C MET A 66 -0.01 -12.54 3.51
N LEU A 67 -0.54 -11.46 2.95
CA LEU A 67 -1.85 -11.46 2.33
C LEU A 67 -1.69 -11.74 0.84
N GLU A 68 -2.30 -12.82 0.37
CA GLU A 68 -2.34 -13.17 -1.05
C GLU A 68 -3.43 -12.38 -1.76
N MET A 69 -3.05 -11.73 -2.86
CA MET A 69 -3.91 -10.91 -3.69
C MET A 69 -3.89 -11.46 -5.12
N ARG A 70 -4.98 -12.15 -5.49
CA ARG A 70 -5.17 -12.66 -6.85
C ARG A 70 -5.79 -11.57 -7.71
N ILE A 71 -5.02 -11.05 -8.67
CA ILE A 71 -5.51 -10.07 -9.63
C ILE A 71 -5.92 -10.81 -10.91
N PRO A 72 -7.07 -10.49 -11.52
CA PRO A 72 -7.37 -10.97 -12.87
C PRO A 72 -6.34 -10.37 -13.84
N ARG A 73 -5.37 -11.21 -14.25
CA ARG A 73 -4.35 -11.01 -15.31
C ARG A 73 -4.08 -9.56 -15.70
N PRO A 74 -2.99 -8.96 -15.22
CA PRO A 74 -2.84 -7.56 -15.46
C PRO A 74 -2.20 -7.27 -16.82
N ALA A 75 -2.88 -6.46 -17.63
CA ALA A 75 -2.26 -5.64 -18.67
C ALA A 75 -1.48 -4.44 -18.08
N ASN A 76 -1.47 -4.33 -16.76
CA ASN A 76 -0.86 -3.25 -16.00
C ASN A 76 0.61 -3.56 -15.72
N ARG A 77 1.40 -2.50 -15.63
CA ARG A 77 2.85 -2.61 -15.49
C ARG A 77 3.33 -2.30 -14.08
N TYR A 78 2.61 -1.48 -13.34
CA TYR A 78 3.01 -1.03 -12.01
C TYR A 78 1.96 -1.36 -10.95
N TYR A 79 2.43 -1.73 -9.77
CA TYR A 79 1.61 -2.08 -8.62
C TYR A 79 2.15 -1.42 -7.37
N TYR A 80 1.24 -1.03 -6.49
CA TYR A 80 1.59 -0.73 -5.12
C TYR A 80 0.40 -1.07 -4.23
N ALA A 81 0.69 -1.33 -2.96
CA ALA A 81 -0.32 -1.70 -2.00
C ALA A 81 -0.21 -0.83 -0.75
N ASP A 82 -1.37 -0.39 -0.26
CA ASP A 82 -1.54 0.30 1.00
C ASP A 82 -2.15 -0.68 2.01
N LEU A 83 -1.52 -0.90 3.16
CA LEU A 83 -2.24 -1.37 4.33
C LEU A 83 -3.02 -0.18 4.90
N GLY A 84 -4.24 -0.39 5.36
CA GLY A 84 -5.05 0.67 5.93
C GLY A 84 -6.20 0.18 6.80
N ILE A 85 -6.92 1.14 7.40
CA ILE A 85 -8.10 0.89 8.22
C ILE A 85 -9.35 1.37 7.50
N ILE A 86 -10.40 0.56 7.53
CA ILE A 86 -11.72 0.89 7.00
C ILE A 86 -12.54 1.58 8.10
N LYS A 87 -12.54 2.92 8.12
CA LYS A 87 -13.29 3.68 9.15
C LYS A 87 -14.80 3.66 8.92
N LYS A 88 -15.24 3.60 7.67
CA LYS A 88 -16.63 3.50 7.18
C LYS A 88 -16.62 2.74 5.85
N VAL A 89 -17.79 2.31 5.35
CA VAL A 89 -17.95 1.59 4.06
C VAL A 89 -17.22 2.27 2.88
N GLN A 90 -16.96 3.58 2.95
CA GLN A 90 -16.30 4.36 1.90
C GLN A 90 -14.99 5.05 2.35
N THR A 91 -14.54 4.86 3.59
CA THR A 91 -13.37 5.59 4.11
C THR A 91 -12.25 4.62 4.44
N PHE A 92 -11.21 4.63 3.60
CA PHE A 92 -9.97 3.89 3.78
C PHE A 92 -8.86 4.84 4.22
N VAL A 93 -8.28 4.61 5.39
CA VAL A 93 -7.15 5.38 5.92
C VAL A 93 -5.88 4.57 5.69
N PRO A 94 -5.02 4.92 4.71
CA PRO A 94 -3.77 4.21 4.45
C PRO A 94 -2.84 4.40 5.65
N ILE A 95 -2.26 3.33 6.19
CA ILE A 95 -1.31 3.40 7.32
C ILE A 95 0.13 3.10 6.92
N LEU A 96 0.31 2.32 5.86
CA LEU A 96 1.61 1.90 5.36
C LEU A 96 1.48 1.61 3.88
N ARG A 97 2.52 1.93 3.11
CA ARG A 97 2.55 1.79 1.66
C ARG A 97 3.80 1.02 1.22
N SER A 98 3.66 0.11 0.26
CA SER A 98 4.79 -0.56 -0.38
C SER A 98 5.54 0.38 -1.32
N ASN A 99 6.76 0.00 -1.69
CA ASN A 99 7.38 0.49 -2.91
C ASN A 99 6.52 0.13 -4.13
N VAL A 100 6.76 0.84 -5.24
CA VAL A 100 6.13 0.53 -6.51
C VAL A 100 6.86 -0.66 -7.12
N LEU A 101 6.12 -1.74 -7.34
CA LEU A 101 6.57 -2.92 -8.07
C LEU A 101 6.25 -2.73 -9.55
N PHE A 102 7.27 -2.82 -10.40
CA PHE A 102 7.16 -2.88 -11.84
C PHE A 102 7.44 -4.31 -12.31
N ILE A 103 6.55 -4.85 -13.13
CA ILE A 103 6.75 -6.13 -13.81
C ILE A 103 7.13 -5.81 -15.26
N CYS A 104 8.37 -6.07 -15.61
CA CYS A 104 8.92 -5.87 -16.94
C CYS A 104 8.31 -6.85 -17.97
N ASP A 105 8.43 -6.53 -19.26
CA ASP A 105 7.93 -7.39 -20.34
C ASP A 105 8.64 -8.76 -20.40
N ASP A 106 9.86 -8.87 -19.85
CA ASP A 106 10.61 -10.12 -19.71
C ASP A 106 10.27 -10.89 -18.42
N GLY A 107 9.32 -10.40 -17.62
CA GLY A 107 8.92 -10.96 -16.33
C GLY A 107 9.83 -10.61 -15.15
N SER A 108 10.90 -9.82 -15.37
CA SER A 108 11.74 -9.33 -14.27
C SER A 108 10.99 -8.32 -13.40
N LEU A 109 11.38 -8.24 -12.13
CA LEU A 109 10.77 -7.36 -11.13
C LEU A 109 11.71 -6.22 -10.81
N MET A 110 11.18 -5.00 -10.84
CA MET A 110 11.88 -3.81 -10.37
C MET A 110 11.07 -3.13 -9.27
N TYR A 111 11.77 -2.64 -8.25
CA TYR A 111 11.16 -1.85 -7.19
C TYR A 111 11.67 -0.42 -7.27
N SER A 112 10.74 0.52 -7.21
CA SER A 112 11.05 1.95 -7.07
C SER A 112 10.45 2.48 -5.79
N ASP A 113 11.21 3.29 -5.07
CA ASP A 113 10.62 4.18 -4.09
C ASP A 113 9.70 5.18 -4.79
N TRP A 114 8.83 5.82 -4.01
CA TRP A 114 7.81 6.71 -4.55
C TRP A 114 8.36 8.00 -5.15
N PHE A 115 9.42 8.56 -4.58
CA PHE A 115 10.01 9.79 -5.11
C PHE A 115 10.63 9.54 -6.48
N SER A 116 11.38 8.45 -6.62
CA SER A 116 11.94 8.01 -7.90
C SER A 116 10.83 7.73 -8.92
N PHE A 117 9.77 7.02 -8.52
CA PHE A 117 8.65 6.68 -9.40
C PHE A 117 7.92 7.93 -9.92
N GLN A 118 7.66 8.91 -9.05
CA GLN A 118 7.01 10.17 -9.42
C GLN A 118 7.86 11.05 -10.33
N ARG A 119 9.19 11.08 -10.11
CA ARG A 119 10.11 11.80 -10.99
C ARG A 119 10.10 11.22 -12.40
N ASP A 120 10.12 9.89 -12.49
CA ASP A 120 10.35 9.20 -13.75
C ASP A 120 9.05 8.97 -14.53
N HIS A 121 7.88 8.99 -13.87
CA HIS A 121 6.58 8.76 -14.51
C HIS A 121 5.64 9.91 -14.18
N ALA A 122 5.09 10.57 -15.20
CA ALA A 122 4.03 11.58 -15.11
C ALA A 122 2.69 10.94 -14.67
N SER A 123 2.71 10.25 -13.54
CA SER A 123 1.57 9.58 -12.94
C SER A 123 0.59 10.63 -12.41
N PRO A 124 -0.72 10.34 -12.40
CA PRO A 124 -1.69 11.24 -11.77
C PRO A 124 -1.24 11.54 -10.34
N PRO A 125 -1.43 12.80 -9.87
CA PRO A 125 -1.03 13.19 -8.53
C PRO A 125 -1.60 12.17 -7.57
N LEU A 126 -0.72 11.67 -6.70
CA LEU A 126 -1.06 10.79 -5.58
C LEU A 126 -2.42 11.21 -5.04
N LEU A 127 -3.42 10.32 -5.15
CA LEU A 127 -4.63 10.41 -4.34
C LEU A 127 -4.16 10.54 -2.88
N GLU A 128 -4.17 11.78 -2.40
CA GLU A 128 -3.87 12.22 -1.05
C GLU A 128 -2.81 11.36 -0.36
N GLN A 129 -1.56 11.64 -0.70
CA GLN A 129 -0.39 11.22 0.05
C GLN A 129 -0.63 11.52 1.54
N ASN A 130 -0.83 10.48 2.35
CA ASN A 130 -0.59 10.38 3.80
C ASN A 130 -0.63 11.68 4.65
N THR A 131 -1.55 12.61 4.41
CA THR A 131 -1.65 13.85 5.19
C THR A 131 -1.89 13.53 6.65
N TRP A 132 -2.63 12.45 6.93
CA TRP A 132 -2.85 11.97 8.29
C TRP A 132 -1.52 11.66 9.01
N TRP A 133 -0.52 11.00 8.41
CA TRP A 133 0.76 10.69 9.09
C TRP A 133 1.60 11.94 9.42
N GLU A 134 1.58 12.94 8.55
CA GLU A 134 2.23 14.24 8.78
C GLU A 134 1.57 14.99 9.97
N PHE A 135 0.25 14.84 10.16
CA PHE A 135 -0.45 15.36 11.34
C PHE A 135 -0.05 14.65 12.66
N PHE A 136 0.43 13.40 12.62
CA PHE A 136 0.77 12.64 13.84
C PHE A 136 2.21 12.82 14.31
N THR A 137 3.16 12.96 13.40
CA THR A 137 4.59 13.00 13.73
C THR A 137 5.16 14.41 13.79
N GLY A 138 4.45 15.39 13.22
CA GLY A 138 5.00 16.74 12.99
C GLY A 138 6.08 16.79 11.90
N TYR A 139 6.39 15.66 11.26
CA TYR A 139 7.33 15.56 10.15
C TYR A 139 6.56 15.49 8.83
N SER A 140 6.78 16.50 7.99
CA SER A 140 6.39 16.49 6.59
C SER A 140 7.39 15.65 5.81
N LEU A 141 6.92 14.62 5.10
CA LEU A 141 7.76 13.89 4.14
C LEU A 141 7.90 14.65 2.82
N SER A 142 7.19 15.77 2.68
CA SER A 142 7.28 16.71 1.57
C SER A 142 8.34 17.81 1.77
N ALA A 143 9.08 17.80 2.89
CA ALA A 143 10.06 18.82 3.26
C ALA A 143 11.55 18.43 3.09
N HIS A 144 11.87 17.31 2.44
CA HIS A 144 13.25 16.94 2.10
C HIS A 144 13.38 16.38 0.68
#